data_AF-A0A1T4MM83-F1
#
_entry.id   AF-A0A1T4MM83-F1
#
_cell.length_a   1.000
_cell.length_b   1.000
_cell.length_c   1.000
_cell.angle_alpha   90.00
_cell.angle_beta   90.00
_cell.angle_gamma   90.00
#
_symmetry.space_group_name_H-M   'P 1'
#
loop_
_entity.id
_entity.type
_entity.pdbx_description
1 polymer ?
#
loop_
_entity_poly.entity_id
_entity_poly.type
_entity_poly.pdbx_seq_one_letter_code
_entity_poly.pdbx_strand_id
1 'polypeptide(L)' 'MDLSSYQGIIFDMDGTLVDSMPAHIKAWQQTCHDFGLVFDRDWFYSMGRFTYY' A
#
# COMPACT_ATOMS: atom_id res chain seq x y z
N MET A 1 -14.06 20.50 -6.94
CA MET A 1 -14.38 19.57 -8.03
C MET A 1 -15.89 19.38 -8.00
N ASP A 2 -16.58 19.63 -9.10
CA ASP A 2 -18.02 19.36 -9.18
C ASP A 2 -18.22 17.92 -9.65
N LEU A 3 -18.96 17.14 -8.86
CA LEU A 3 -19.22 15.71 -9.08
C LEU A 3 -20.69 15.43 -9.40
N SER A 4 -21.50 16.48 -9.57
CA SER A 4 -22.96 16.41 -9.76
C SER A 4 -23.40 15.59 -10.98
N SER A 5 -22.51 15.38 -11.96
CA SER A 5 -22.77 14.57 -13.16
C SER A 5 -22.65 13.06 -12.94
N TYR A 6 -22.07 12.60 -11.83
CA TYR A 6 -21.83 11.19 -11.56
C TYR A 6 -22.92 10.62 -10.65
N GLN A 7 -23.47 9.46 -11.03
CA GLN A 7 -24.49 8.76 -10.25
C GLN A 7 -23.89 7.95 -9.07
N GLY A 8 -22.57 7.84 -9.01
CA GLY A 8 -21.85 7.14 -7.97
C GLY A 8 -20.35 7.34 -8.09
N ILE A 9 -19.64 7.16 -6.98
CA ILE A 9 -18.19 7.26 -6.90
C ILE A 9 -17.69 5.99 -6.25
N ILE A 10 -16.69 5.36 -6.87
CA ILE A 10 -16.03 4.18 -6.34
C ILE A 10 -14.66 4.61 -5.83
N PHE A 11 -14.36 4.21 -4.60
CA PHE A 11 -13.08 4.41 -3.98
C PHE A 11 -12.39 3.06 -3.81
N ASP A 12 -11.10 3.05 -4.06
CA ASP A 12 -10.23 2.02 -3.53
C ASP A 12 -10.18 2.12 -2.00
N MET A 13 -9.80 1.05 -1.31
CA MET A 13 -9.76 1.00 0.15
C MET A 13 -8.34 1.28 0.67
N ASP A 14 -7.38 0.49 0.24
CA ASP A 14 -6.00 0.53 0.73
C ASP A 14 -5.27 1.76 0.19
N GLY A 15 -4.66 2.54 1.07
CA GLY A 15 -3.99 3.79 0.69
C GLY A 15 -4.91 4.91 0.19
N THR A 16 -6.24 4.67 0.13
CA THR A 16 -7.25 5.67 -0.27
C THR A 16 -8.20 6.01 0.87
N LEU A 17 -8.84 5.00 1.48
CA LEU A 17 -9.70 5.18 2.65
C LEU A 17 -8.97 4.84 3.96
N VAL A 18 -8.00 3.93 3.91
CA VAL A 18 -7.25 3.45 5.08
C VAL A 18 -5.76 3.52 4.80
N ASP A 19 -4.98 4.05 5.75
CA ASP A 19 -3.51 3.97 5.73
C ASP A 19 -3.04 2.57 6.17
N SER A 20 -3.24 1.57 5.30
CA SER A 20 -2.90 0.17 5.53
C SER A 20 -1.48 -0.19 5.10
N MET A 21 -0.77 0.72 4.43
CA MET A 21 0.54 0.44 3.84
C MET A 21 1.65 0.09 4.85
N PRO A 22 1.76 0.77 6.01
CA PRO A 22 2.73 0.38 7.03
C PRO A 22 2.51 -1.06 7.54
N ALA A 23 1.25 -1.50 7.64
CA ALA A 23 0.92 -2.85 8.06
C ALA A 23 1.31 -3.90 7.02
N HIS A 24 1.06 -3.63 5.74
CA HIS A 24 1.50 -4.50 4.64
C HIS A 24 3.02 -4.68 4.62
N ILE A 25 3.78 -3.59 4.78
CA ILE A 25 5.25 -3.65 4.78
C ILE A 25 5.75 -4.49 5.95
N LYS A 26 5.15 -4.33 7.14
CA LYS A 26 5.50 -5.13 8.31
C LYS A 26 5.23 -6.62 8.09
N ALA A 27 4.10 -6.96 7.46
CA ALA A 27 3.76 -8.36 7.17
C ALA A 27 4.74 -9.00 6.18
N TRP A 28 5.13 -8.25 5.14
CA TRP A 28 6.13 -8.72 4.17
C TRP A 28 7.53 -8.86 4.78
N GLN A 29 7.95 -7.91 5.61
CA GLN A 29 9.19 -8.02 6.38
C GLN A 29 9.23 -9.27 7.25
N GLN A 30 8.14 -9.53 7.99
CA GLN A 30 8.04 -10.72 8.83
C GLN A 30 8.14 -12.00 8.01
N THR A 31 7.40 -12.06 6.89
CA THR A 31 7.43 -13.22 5.99
C THR A 31 8.84 -13.45 5.44
N CYS A 32 9.51 -12.41 4.94
CA CYS A 32 10.88 -12.54 4.44
C CYS A 32 11.84 -13.04 5.53
N HIS A 33 11.73 -12.51 6.75
CA HIS A 33 12.51 -12.98 7.89
C HIS A 33 12.29 -14.48 8.16
N ASP A 34 11.03 -14.93 8.18
CA ASP A 34 10.67 -16.31 8.52
C ASP A 34 11.19 -17.33 7.48
N PHE A 35 11.38 -16.91 6.24
CA PHE A 35 11.92 -17.74 5.15
C PHE A 35 13.40 -17.45 4.85
N GLY A 36 14.09 -16.61 5.64
CA GLY A 36 15.50 -16.28 5.44
C GLY A 36 15.79 -15.48 4.16
N LEU A 37 14.78 -14.75 3.65
CA LEU A 37 14.88 -13.88 2.49
C LEU A 37 15.30 -12.46 2.90
N VAL A 38 16.12 -11.81 2.08
CA VAL A 38 16.47 -10.40 2.27
C VAL A 38 15.27 -9.54 1.89
N PHE A 39 14.80 -8.72 2.82
CA PHE A 39 13.78 -7.71 2.56
C PHE A 39 14.44 -6.37 2.20
N ASP A 40 14.38 -5.99 0.94
CA ASP A 40 14.80 -4.67 0.48
C ASP A 40 13.59 -3.71 0.49
N ARG A 41 13.62 -2.75 1.41
CA ARG A 41 12.58 -1.73 1.54
C ARG A 41 12.47 -0.88 0.29
N ASP A 42 13.58 -0.43 -0.28
CA ASP A 42 13.60 0.53 -1.38
C ASP A 42 13.08 -0.14 -2.66
N TRP A 43 13.46 -1.40 -2.87
CA TRP A 43 12.86 -2.22 -3.92
C TRP A 43 11.36 -2.43 -3.70
N PHE A 44 10.94 -2.75 -2.47
CA PHE A 44 9.52 -2.93 -2.14
C PHE A 44 8.70 -1.66 -2.40
N TYR A 45 9.21 -0.49 -2.01
CA TYR A 45 8.59 0.81 -2.30
C TYR A 45 8.55 1.11 -3.80
N SER A 46 9.51 0.63 -4.59
CA SER A 46 9.56 0.86 -6.04
C SER A 46 8.51 0.07 -6.85
N MET A 47 7.97 -1.02 -6.31
CA MET A 47 7.03 -1.91 -7.01
C MET A 47 5.55 -1.49 -6.92
N GLY A 48 5.21 -0.51 -6.09
CA GLY A 48 3.83 -0.05 -5.92
C GLY A 48 3.73 1.46 -5.86
N ARG A 49 2.51 2.00 -5.73
CA ARG A 49 2.27 3.41 -5.41
C ARG A 49 2.56 3.71 -3.92
N PHE A 50 3.54 3.03 -3.35
CA PHE A 50 3.86 3.07 -1.93
C PHE A 50 4.70 4.32 -1.68
N THR A 51 4.06 5.36 -1.14
CA THR A 51 4.73 6.63 -0.86
C THR A 51 5.48 6.50 0.47
N TYR A 52 6.69 7.08 0.54
CA TYR A 52 7.39 7.30 1.79
C TYR A 52 6.57 8.33 2.60
N TYR A 53 5.81 7.86 3.59
CA TYR A 53 5.18 8.75 4.58
C TYR A 53 6.23 9.35 5.51
#